data_AF-A0A5J4TBQ0-F1
#
_entry.id   AF-A0A5J4TBQ0-F1
#
_cell.length_a   1.000
_cell.length_b   1.000
_cell.length_c   1.000
_cell.angle_alpha   90.00
_cell.angle_beta   90.00
_cell.angle_gamma   90.00
#
_symmetry.space_group_name_H-M   'P 1'
#
loop_
_entity.id
_entity.type
_entity.pdbx_description
1 polymer ?
#
loop_
_entity_poly.entity_id
_entity_poly.type
_entity_poly.pdbx_seq_one_letter_code
_entity_poly.pdbx_strand_id
1 'polypeptide(L)'
;MPGDFGSARRLKEGKAYTTLHAGTRNYLPPETIRTDQQQKKRQRFSADIWTCGVVLYELLAHKHPFQHGKRNLSQYEIMHRIMTEEPDELPTHYPESMRNLIMRMLNKDPEQRITAEEIIQDPEVKSRIQGQNQDVQKKSG
;
A
#
# COMPACT_ATOMS: atom_id res chain seq x y z
N MET A 1 32.58 11.44 15.54
CA MET A 1 32.06 12.33 14.48
C MET A 1 30.67 11.83 14.10
N PRO A 2 29.58 12.41 14.64
CA PRO A 2 28.22 12.04 14.24
C PRO A 2 27.96 12.63 12.86
N GLY A 3 27.98 11.78 11.84
CA GLY A 3 27.75 12.14 10.45
C GLY A 3 26.29 11.93 10.05
N ASP A 4 25.70 13.03 9.58
CA ASP A 4 24.67 13.07 8.54
C ASP A 4 23.20 12.75 8.91
N PHE A 5 22.58 13.68 9.65
CA PHE A 5 21.14 13.96 9.52
C PHE A 5 20.93 15.01 8.42
N GLY A 6 21.16 14.65 7.15
CA GLY A 6 21.12 15.58 6.01
C GLY A 6 20.06 15.30 4.94
N SER A 7 19.06 14.45 5.17
CA SER A 7 18.06 14.11 4.14
C SER A 7 16.64 14.63 4.43
N ALA A 8 16.51 15.85 4.94
CA ALA A 8 15.25 16.60 4.83
C ALA A 8 15.24 17.33 3.47
N ARG A 9 14.86 16.64 2.39
CA ARG A 9 14.67 17.28 1.08
C ARG A 9 13.43 18.17 1.14
N ARG A 10 13.65 19.49 1.13
CA ARG A 10 12.61 20.49 0.84
C ARG A 10 11.96 20.14 -0.50
N LEU A 11 10.65 19.91 -0.46
CA LEU A 11 9.82 19.62 -1.61
C LEU A 11 9.82 20.86 -2.53
N LYS A 12 10.62 20.85 -3.60
CA LYS A 12 10.49 21.82 -4.68
C LYS A 12 9.28 21.42 -5.51
N GLU A 13 8.23 22.25 -5.44
CA GLU A 13 7.04 22.15 -6.27
C GLU A 13 7.43 22.06 -7.75
N GLY A 14 6.91 21.05 -8.45
CA GLY A 14 7.06 20.90 -9.90
C GLY A 14 7.96 19.75 -10.41
N LYS A 15 8.72 19.05 -9.56
CA LYS A 15 9.62 17.94 -10.01
C LYS A 15 9.50 16.64 -9.22
N ALA A 16 8.36 16.39 -8.56
CA ALA A 16 8.16 15.19 -7.74
C ALA A 16 8.15 13.88 -8.57
N TYR A 17 7.85 13.94 -9.86
CA TYR A 17 7.71 12.75 -10.70
C TYR A 17 9.04 12.16 -11.18
N THR A 18 10.13 12.92 -11.17
CA THR A 18 11.40 12.54 -11.82
C THR A 18 12.45 11.95 -10.87
N THR A 19 12.22 11.95 -9.54
CA THR A 19 13.19 11.48 -8.55
C THR A 19 12.84 10.14 -7.90
N LEU A 20 11.71 9.53 -8.25
CA LEU A 20 11.36 8.21 -7.75
C LEU A 20 12.13 7.13 -8.51
N HIS A 21 12.95 6.37 -7.78
CA HIS A 21 13.67 5.21 -8.32
C HIS A 21 12.67 4.26 -8.99
N ALA A 22 13.06 3.68 -10.13
CA ALA A 22 12.16 2.91 -10.97
C ALA A 22 11.51 1.72 -10.23
N GLY A 23 12.18 1.15 -9.22
CA GLY A 23 11.63 0.09 -8.35
C GLY A 23 10.48 0.54 -7.43
N THR A 24 10.46 1.80 -6.99
CA THR A 24 9.38 2.33 -6.13
C THR A 24 8.08 2.51 -6.91
N ARG A 25 8.13 2.57 -8.25
CA ARG A 25 6.94 2.79 -9.09
C ARG A 25 5.97 1.61 -9.10
N ASN A 26 6.46 0.40 -8.83
CA ASN A 26 5.63 -0.80 -8.74
C ASN A 26 4.65 -0.76 -7.54
N TYR A 27 4.93 0.08 -6.56
CA TYR A 27 4.10 0.24 -5.36
C TYR A 27 3.14 1.42 -5.46
N LEU A 28 3.23 2.23 -6.52
CA LEU A 28 2.38 3.40 -6.69
C LEU A 28 0.98 3.00 -7.14
N PRO A 29 -0.05 3.70 -6.64
CA PRO A 29 -1.41 3.49 -7.11
C PRO A 29 -1.61 4.07 -8.52
N PRO A 30 -2.62 3.60 -9.26
CA PRO A 30 -2.83 3.98 -10.65
C PRO A 30 -3.06 5.49 -10.85
N GLU A 31 -3.67 6.19 -9.90
CA GLU A 31 -3.93 7.62 -10.00
C GLU A 31 -2.66 8.49 -9.93
N THR A 32 -1.61 8.03 -9.24
CA THR A 32 -0.37 8.81 -9.08
C THR A 32 0.43 8.91 -10.38
N ILE A 33 0.17 8.01 -11.32
CA ILE A 33 0.79 8.01 -12.65
C ILE A 33 0.04 8.96 -13.60
N ARG A 34 -1.18 9.40 -13.27
CA ARG A 34 -2.08 10.11 -14.19
C ARG A 34 -2.21 11.63 -14.00
N THR A 35 -1.94 12.24 -12.83
CA THR A 35 -2.46 13.62 -12.64
C THR A 35 -1.76 14.58 -11.66
N ASP A 36 -2.16 15.85 -11.88
CA ASP A 36 -1.65 17.15 -11.43
C ASP A 36 -1.98 17.59 -9.98
N GLN A 37 -1.33 18.68 -9.60
CA GLN A 37 -0.95 19.07 -8.25
C GLN A 37 -2.06 19.49 -7.24
N GLN A 38 -3.35 19.49 -7.60
CA GLN A 38 -4.39 20.17 -6.78
C GLN A 38 -5.25 19.24 -5.89
N GLN A 39 -5.28 17.92 -6.10
CA GLN A 39 -6.03 16.96 -5.26
C GLN A 39 -5.16 16.19 -4.24
N LYS A 40 -4.05 16.78 -3.80
CA LYS A 40 -2.95 16.06 -3.12
C LYS A 40 -3.28 15.37 -1.80
N LYS A 41 -4.14 15.91 -0.91
CA LYS A 41 -4.21 15.40 0.48
C LYS A 41 -5.00 14.09 0.60
N ARG A 42 -6.24 14.05 0.08
CA ARG A 42 -7.08 12.83 0.12
C ARG A 42 -6.48 11.72 -0.73
N GLN A 43 -5.97 12.07 -1.91
CA GLN A 43 -5.27 11.12 -2.77
C GLN A 43 -4.00 10.58 -2.14
N ARG A 44 -3.27 11.38 -1.34
CA ARG A 44 -2.07 10.88 -0.65
C ARG A 44 -2.40 9.83 0.41
N PHE A 45 -3.43 10.04 1.25
CA PHE A 45 -3.83 9.01 2.22
C PHE A 45 -4.31 7.75 1.52
N SER A 46 -5.14 7.89 0.47
CA SER A 46 -5.58 6.75 -0.34
C SER A 46 -4.39 6.03 -1.01
N ALA A 47 -3.37 6.77 -1.48
CA ALA A 47 -2.15 6.21 -2.05
C ALA A 47 -1.30 5.45 -1.02
N ASP A 48 -1.23 5.93 0.22
CA ASP A 48 -0.57 5.24 1.32
C ASP A 48 -1.28 3.90 1.60
N ILE A 49 -2.62 3.86 1.59
CA ILE A 49 -3.40 2.62 1.74
C ILE A 49 -3.08 1.61 0.64
N TRP A 50 -3.04 2.04 -0.62
CA TRP A 50 -2.67 1.16 -1.74
C TRP A 50 -1.28 0.56 -1.53
N THR A 51 -0.31 1.42 -1.22
CA THR A 51 1.09 1.02 -1.02
C THR A 51 1.19 -0.02 0.10
N CYS A 52 0.50 0.22 1.22
CA CYS A 52 0.37 -0.74 2.31
C CYS A 52 -0.27 -2.06 1.83
N GLY A 53 -1.30 -2.02 0.99
CA GLY A 53 -1.96 -3.20 0.44
C GLY A 53 -1.01 -4.06 -0.40
N VAL A 54 -0.21 -3.42 -1.26
CA VAL A 54 0.80 -4.12 -2.08
C VAL A 54 1.84 -4.79 -1.18
N VAL A 55 2.37 -4.07 -0.18
CA VAL A 55 3.36 -4.60 0.76
C VAL A 55 2.78 -5.75 1.60
N LEU A 56 1.56 -5.61 2.13
CA LEU A 56 0.90 -6.68 2.88
C LEU A 56 0.73 -7.93 2.02
N TYR A 57 0.29 -7.77 0.77
CA TYR A 57 0.16 -8.88 -0.16
C TYR A 57 1.52 -9.57 -0.39
N GLU A 58 2.58 -8.80 -0.66
CA GLU A 58 3.92 -9.35 -0.88
C GLU A 58 4.46 -10.11 0.33
N LEU A 59 4.22 -9.60 1.53
CA LEU A 59 4.64 -10.26 2.77
C LEU A 59 3.93 -11.61 2.99
N LEU A 60 2.69 -11.74 2.53
CA LEU A 60 1.91 -12.96 2.70
C LEU A 60 2.14 -13.95 1.55
N ALA A 61 2.08 -13.49 0.30
CA ALA A 61 2.13 -14.34 -0.87
C ALA A 61 3.55 -14.52 -1.45
N HIS A 62 4.54 -13.78 -0.94
CA HIS A 62 5.93 -13.75 -1.43
C HIS A 62 6.05 -13.40 -2.93
N LYS A 63 5.04 -12.72 -3.47
CA LYS A 63 4.92 -12.33 -4.87
C LYS A 63 4.12 -11.03 -4.95
N HIS A 64 4.34 -10.24 -6.00
CA HIS A 64 3.60 -9.00 -6.23
C HIS A 64 2.16 -9.31 -6.67
N PRO A 65 1.14 -8.56 -6.22
CA PRO A 65 -0.27 -8.84 -6.55
C PRO A 65 -0.56 -8.81 -8.05
N PHE A 66 0.20 -8.05 -8.83
CA PHE A 66 0.05 -7.95 -10.29
C PHE A 66 0.97 -8.90 -11.10
N GLN A 67 1.53 -9.94 -10.47
CA GLN A 67 2.37 -10.91 -11.18
C GLN A 67 1.57 -11.96 -11.97
N HIS A 68 0.33 -12.30 -11.58
CA HIS A 68 -0.50 -13.30 -12.28
C HIS A 68 0.26 -14.60 -12.59
N GLY A 69 1.03 -15.10 -11.62
CA GLY A 69 1.86 -16.30 -11.76
C GLY A 69 3.08 -16.20 -12.68
N LYS A 70 3.33 -15.05 -13.32
CA LYS A 70 4.51 -14.84 -14.18
C LYS A 70 5.72 -14.47 -13.33
N ARG A 71 6.86 -15.11 -13.62
CA ARG A 71 8.17 -14.79 -13.04
C ARG A 71 8.90 -13.78 -13.92
N ASN A 72 9.79 -12.98 -13.32
CA ASN A 72 10.70 -12.06 -14.02
C ASN A 72 10.02 -10.99 -14.87
N LEU A 73 8.84 -10.50 -14.47
CA LEU A 73 8.20 -9.36 -15.13
C LEU A 73 9.08 -8.11 -14.98
N SER A 74 9.18 -7.33 -16.06
CA SER A 74 9.78 -6.02 -16.02
C SER A 74 8.92 -5.05 -15.19
N GLN A 75 9.55 -3.98 -14.71
CA GLN A 75 8.84 -2.92 -13.96
C GLN A 75 7.75 -2.25 -14.82
N TYR A 76 8.00 -2.11 -16.13
CA TYR A 76 7.02 -1.56 -17.06
C TYR A 76 5.78 -2.46 -17.18
N GLU A 77 5.95 -3.78 -17.22
CA GLU A 77 4.83 -4.72 -17.24
C GLU A 77 4.01 -4.66 -15.96
N ILE A 78 4.66 -4.63 -14.79
CA ILE A 78 3.95 -4.49 -13.51
C ILE A 78 3.14 -3.18 -13.48
N MET A 79 3.74 -2.06 -13.87
CA MET A 79 3.06 -0.77 -13.94
C MET A 79 1.88 -0.78 -14.92
N HIS A 80 2.05 -1.40 -16.08
CA HIS A 80 0.98 -1.57 -17.05
C HIS A 80 -0.18 -2.38 -16.46
N ARG A 81 0.12 -3.45 -15.72
CA ARG A 81 -0.90 -4.29 -15.07
C ARG A 81 -1.63 -3.59 -13.95
N ILE A 82 -0.92 -2.82 -13.11
CA ILE A 82 -1.54 -1.94 -12.11
C ILE A 82 -2.60 -1.03 -12.75
N MET A 83 -2.38 -0.62 -14.00
CA MET A 83 -3.34 0.21 -14.74
C MET A 83 -4.49 -0.54 -15.40
N THR A 84 -4.28 -1.80 -15.80
CA THR A 84 -5.15 -2.49 -16.76
C THR A 84 -5.76 -3.78 -16.27
N GLU A 85 -5.15 -4.44 -15.28
CA GLU A 85 -5.53 -5.76 -14.76
C GLU A 85 -5.88 -5.65 -13.27
N GLU A 86 -6.81 -6.47 -12.77
CA GLU A 86 -7.07 -6.58 -11.33
C GLU A 86 -5.93 -7.30 -10.60
N PRO A 87 -5.73 -7.10 -9.29
CA PRO A 87 -4.74 -7.85 -8.53
C PRO A 87 -5.14 -9.32 -8.35
N ASP A 88 -4.16 -10.22 -8.28
CA ASP A 88 -4.34 -11.59 -7.82
C ASP A 88 -4.92 -11.59 -6.40
N GLU A 89 -5.89 -12.46 -6.13
CA GLU A 89 -6.30 -12.74 -4.76
C GLU A 89 -5.19 -13.45 -3.97
N LEU A 90 -5.24 -13.33 -2.65
CA LEU A 90 -4.40 -14.15 -1.77
C LEU A 90 -4.80 -15.62 -1.89
N PRO A 91 -3.86 -16.57 -1.65
CA PRO A 91 -4.17 -17.99 -1.57
C PRO A 91 -5.32 -18.30 -0.59
N THR A 92 -6.13 -19.32 -0.91
CA THR A 92 -7.33 -19.69 -0.16
C THR A 92 -7.09 -20.17 1.27
N HIS A 93 -5.84 -20.50 1.63
CA HIS A 93 -5.47 -20.87 3.00
C HIS A 93 -5.44 -19.67 3.97
N TYR A 94 -5.43 -18.43 3.46
CA TYR A 94 -5.61 -17.24 4.29
C TYR A 94 -7.09 -17.00 4.59
N PRO A 95 -7.44 -16.42 5.76
CA PRO A 95 -8.82 -16.07 6.08
C PRO A 95 -9.49 -15.18 5.03
N GLU A 96 -10.76 -15.43 4.72
CA GLU A 96 -11.51 -14.68 3.71
C GLU A 96 -11.55 -13.17 3.99
N SER A 97 -11.77 -12.80 5.25
CA SER A 97 -11.63 -11.45 5.79
C SER A 97 -10.33 -10.76 5.39
N MET A 98 -9.19 -11.43 5.55
CA MET A 98 -7.87 -10.90 5.16
C MET A 98 -7.75 -10.73 3.65
N ARG A 99 -8.24 -11.70 2.87
CA ARG A 99 -8.27 -11.59 1.40
C ARG A 99 -9.10 -10.39 0.97
N ASN A 100 -10.31 -10.26 1.53
CA ASN A 100 -11.24 -9.17 1.25
C ASN A 100 -10.66 -7.80 1.64
N LEU A 101 -10.01 -7.71 2.80
CA LEU A 101 -9.36 -6.49 3.26
C LEU A 101 -8.30 -6.01 2.27
N ILE A 102 -7.40 -6.90 1.83
CA ILE A 102 -6.35 -6.54 0.87
C ILE A 102 -6.96 -6.14 -0.49
N MET A 103 -7.99 -6.83 -0.97
CA MET A 103 -8.66 -6.45 -2.22
C MET A 103 -9.29 -5.05 -2.13
N ARG A 104 -9.86 -4.68 -0.97
CA ARG A 104 -10.40 -3.33 -0.73
C ARG A 104 -9.29 -2.27 -0.63
N MET A 105 -8.11 -2.62 -0.11
CA MET A 105 -6.93 -1.74 -0.11
C MET A 105 -6.37 -1.52 -1.52
N LEU A 106 -6.48 -2.52 -2.39
CA LEU A 106 -6.03 -2.51 -3.79
C LEU A 106 -7.12 -2.08 -4.78
N ASN A 107 -8.16 -1.38 -4.32
CA ASN A 107 -9.15 -0.79 -5.23
C ASN A 107 -8.50 0.34 -6.05
N LYS A 108 -8.65 0.27 -7.38
CA LYS A 108 -8.06 1.24 -8.30
C LYS A 108 -8.71 2.62 -8.24
N ASP A 109 -9.98 2.69 -7.87
CA ASP A 109 -10.64 3.98 -7.65
C ASP A 109 -10.27 4.48 -6.23
N PRO A 110 -9.51 5.59 -6.10
CA PRO A 110 -9.10 6.10 -4.80
C PRO A 110 -10.25 6.54 -3.90
N GLU A 111 -11.44 6.82 -4.47
CA GLU A 111 -12.64 7.20 -3.72
C GLU A 111 -13.44 5.97 -3.22
N GLN A 112 -13.26 4.81 -3.84
CA GLN A 112 -13.85 3.53 -3.41
C GLN A 112 -12.86 2.67 -2.62
N ARG A 113 -11.60 3.09 -2.52
CA ARG A 113 -10.56 2.44 -1.73
C ARG A 113 -10.85 2.63 -0.24
N ILE A 114 -10.73 1.53 0.51
CA ILE A 114 -10.97 1.53 1.96
C ILE A 114 -10.10 2.56 2.67
N THR A 115 -10.67 3.27 3.64
CA THR A 115 -9.93 4.26 4.43
C THR A 115 -9.22 3.63 5.64
N ALA A 116 -8.25 4.33 6.21
CA ALA A 116 -7.60 3.88 7.43
C ALA A 116 -8.61 3.72 8.59
N GLU A 117 -9.57 4.63 8.68
CA GLU A 117 -10.64 4.61 9.67
C GLU A 117 -11.51 3.35 9.53
N GLU A 118 -11.86 2.97 8.29
CA GLU A 118 -12.62 1.75 8.00
C GLU A 118 -11.81 0.48 8.30
N ILE A 119 -10.51 0.46 7.98
CA ILE A 119 -9.61 -0.65 8.31
C ILE A 119 -9.58 -0.89 9.82
N ILE A 120 -9.50 0.17 10.64
CA ILE A 120 -9.46 0.05 12.10
C ILE A 120 -10.78 -0.48 12.68
N GLN A 121 -11.90 -0.22 12.00
CA GLN A 121 -13.21 -0.75 12.40
C GLN A 121 -13.47 -2.17 11.90
N ASP A 122 -12.60 -2.72 11.04
CA ASP A 122 -12.69 -4.12 10.63
C ASP A 122 -12.64 -5.02 11.89
N PRO A 123 -13.60 -5.95 12.07
CA PRO A 123 -13.69 -6.75 13.29
C PRO A 123 -12.41 -7.50 13.64
N GLU A 124 -11.69 -8.03 12.64
CA GLU A 124 -10.46 -8.78 12.88
C GLU A 124 -9.33 -7.86 13.31
N VAL A 125 -9.17 -6.73 12.61
CA VAL A 125 -8.15 -5.73 12.95
C VAL A 125 -8.41 -5.16 14.34
N LYS A 126 -9.65 -4.80 14.63
CA LYS A 126 -10.07 -4.26 15.93
C LYS A 126 -9.79 -5.23 17.07
N SER A 127 -10.11 -6.53 16.89
CA SER A 127 -9.85 -7.56 17.90
C SER A 127 -8.36 -7.70 18.23
N ARG A 128 -7.48 -7.59 17.23
CA ARG A 128 -6.02 -7.70 17.39
C ARG A 128 -5.41 -6.48 18.07
N ILE A 129 -5.87 -5.28 17.70
CA ILE A 129 -5.40 -4.02 18.32
C ILE A 129 -5.81 -3.97 19.80
N GLN A 130 -7.04 -4.37 20.13
CA GLN A 130 -7.52 -4.38 21.51
C GLN A 130 -6.82 -5.44 22.37
N GLY A 131 -6.51 -6.61 21.81
CA GLY A 131 -5.72 -7.64 22.50
C GLY A 131 -4.30 -7.18 22.85
N GLN A 132 -3.63 -6.47 21.94
CA GLN A 132 -2.27 -5.94 22.18
C GLN A 132 -2.22 -4.84 23.24
N ASN A 133 -3.26 -4.00 23.34
CA ASN A 133 -3.33 -2.96 24.37
C ASN A 133 -3.45 -3.53 25.80
N GLN A 134 -3.97 -4.75 25.97
CA GLN A 134 -4.03 -5.42 27.28
C GLN A 134 -2.69 -6.05 27.69
N ASP A 135 -1.90 -6.53 26.73
CA ASP A 135 -0.58 -7.12 27.00
C ASP A 135 0.47 -6.07 27.37
N VAL A 136 0.34 -4.84 26.86
CA VAL A 136 1.23 -3.72 27.23
C VAL A 136 0.98 -3.25 28.67
N GLN A 137 -0.25 -3.33 29.18
CA GLN A 137 -0.55 -2.93 30.57
C GLN A 137 -0.12 -3.98 31.60
N LYS A 138 0.04 -5.26 31.22
CA LYS A 138 0.52 -6.31 32.13
C LYS A 138 2.04 -6.40 32.29
N LYS A 139 2.82 -5.70 31.45
CA LYS A 139 4.30 -5.68 31.53
C LYS A 139 4.88 -4.49 32.32
N SER A 140 4.03 -3.61 32.84
CA SER A 140 4.42 -2.44 33.63
C SER A 140 4.04 -2.54 35.11
N GLY A 141 3.67 -3.74 35.59
CA GLY A 141 3.33 -4.05 36.98
C GLY A 141 4.27 -5.07 37.58
#